data_AF-A0A7S4QZ84-F1
#
_entry.id   AF-A0A7S4QZ84-F1
#
_cell.length_a   1.000
_cell.length_b   1.000
_cell.length_c   1.000
_cell.angle_alpha   90.00
_cell.angle_beta   90.00
_cell.angle_gamma   90.00
#
_symmetry.space_group_name_H-M   'P 1'
#
loop_
_entity.id
_entity.type
_entity.pdbx_description
1 polymer ?
#
loop_
_entity_poly.entity_id
_entity_poly.type
_entity_poly.pdbx_seq_one_letter_code
_entity_poly.pdbx_strand_id
1 'polypeptide(L)'
;IDTRCEQMLLKGLVTETTVLRQDGKLPLSSQPARAIGYRQTLDYLYRSEAKSKDEEALDQYIEDFTTATRRYAKKQMSWFRKDDSFMFVPVQVLDERKKGDDENEVETKEATMLRVEKAAGIITEMCLLSREEYEKQLLMTLEGEKEGTTTTTTTTNKTNDKQKGAVKTSKKEQQTQREAYIQQLPLSAQTKIANEEQGKQMKFYKPQRYIIQKGTKEYEDIMLEVDQCTKRIQGLNDDF
;
A
#
# COMPACT_ATOMS: atom_id res chain seq x y z
N ILE A 1 4.16 3.46 0.62
CA ILE A 1 4.53 3.00 -0.74
C ILE A 1 3.86 3.90 -1.76
N ASP A 2 2.54 3.99 -1.72
CA ASP A 2 1.72 4.78 -2.64
C ASP A 2 2.15 6.25 -2.70
N THR A 3 2.22 6.94 -1.57
CA THR A 3 2.73 8.33 -1.48
C THR A 3 4.09 8.52 -2.16
N ARG A 4 5.02 7.57 -1.99
CA ARG A 4 6.35 7.62 -2.63
C ARG A 4 6.25 7.46 -4.15
N CYS A 5 5.39 6.57 -4.64
CA CYS A 5 5.18 6.41 -6.08
C CYS A 5 4.58 7.68 -6.69
N GLU A 6 3.62 8.30 -6.03
CA GLU A 6 3.05 9.59 -6.44
C GLU A 6 4.12 10.69 -6.46
N GLN A 7 4.95 10.79 -5.41
CA GLN A 7 6.09 11.72 -5.38
C GLN A 7 7.10 11.48 -6.51
N MET A 8 7.32 10.23 -6.94
CA MET A 8 8.20 9.94 -8.08
C MET A 8 7.64 10.50 -9.39
N LEU A 9 6.33 10.39 -9.59
CA LEU A 9 5.67 10.97 -10.77
C LEU A 9 5.80 12.50 -10.76
N LEU A 10 5.49 13.14 -9.63
CA LEU A 10 5.63 14.59 -9.47
C LEU A 10 7.06 15.10 -9.63
N LYS A 11 8.06 14.23 -9.41
CA LYS A 11 9.48 14.54 -9.62
C LYS A 11 9.97 14.24 -11.03
N GLY A 12 9.08 13.92 -11.96
CA GLY A 12 9.40 13.77 -13.39
C GLY A 12 9.87 12.39 -13.81
N LEU A 13 9.36 11.32 -13.18
CA LEU A 13 9.68 9.93 -13.60
C LEU A 13 9.35 9.67 -15.08
N VAL A 14 8.27 10.27 -15.59
CA VAL A 14 7.81 10.07 -16.97
C VAL A 14 8.75 10.76 -17.95
N THR A 15 9.13 12.00 -17.65
CA THR A 15 10.14 12.75 -18.40
C THR A 15 11.48 12.03 -18.40
N GLU A 16 11.97 11.58 -17.25
CA GLU A 16 13.22 10.84 -17.13
C GLU A 16 13.21 9.59 -18.02
N THR A 17 12.15 8.79 -17.93
CA THR A 17 11.99 7.56 -18.73
C THR A 17 12.00 7.87 -20.23
N THR A 18 11.32 8.95 -20.64
CA THR A 18 11.24 9.40 -22.03
C THR A 18 12.61 9.80 -22.57
N VAL A 19 13.36 10.60 -21.81
CA VAL A 19 14.71 11.04 -22.19
C VAL A 19 15.66 9.86 -22.31
N LEU A 20 15.68 8.95 -21.31
CA LEU A 20 16.51 7.75 -21.37
C LEU A 20 16.18 6.86 -22.57
N ARG A 21 14.90 6.79 -22.96
CA ARG A 21 14.44 6.02 -24.10
C ARG A 21 14.87 6.64 -25.43
N GLN A 22 14.77 7.96 -25.57
CA GLN A 22 15.17 8.72 -26.76
C GLN A 22 16.69 8.72 -26.95
N ASP A 23 17.44 8.83 -25.85
CA ASP A 23 18.91 8.75 -25.85
C ASP A 23 19.45 7.34 -26.19
N GLY A 24 18.58 6.34 -26.35
CA GLY A 24 18.97 4.94 -26.56
C GLY A 24 19.57 4.26 -25.33
N LYS A 25 19.56 4.91 -24.15
CA LYS A 25 20.09 4.40 -22.88
C LYS A 25 19.15 3.41 -22.19
N LEU A 26 17.87 3.39 -22.59
CA LEU A 26 16.86 2.47 -22.09
C LEU A 26 16.22 1.64 -23.22
N PRO A 27 16.92 0.65 -23.80
CA PRO A 27 16.33 -0.27 -24.78
C PRO A 27 15.19 -1.10 -24.16
N LEU A 28 14.11 -1.35 -24.89
CA LEU A 28 12.94 -2.10 -24.38
C LEU A 28 13.27 -3.53 -23.95
N SER A 29 14.27 -4.15 -24.56
CA SER A 29 14.75 -5.49 -24.20
C SER A 29 15.69 -5.51 -22.99
N SER A 30 16.13 -4.35 -22.51
CA SER A 30 17.13 -4.24 -21.46
C SER A 30 16.55 -4.56 -20.07
N GLN A 31 17.41 -5.02 -19.15
CA GLN A 31 17.00 -5.27 -17.77
C GLN A 31 16.52 -4.00 -17.04
N PRO A 32 17.14 -2.81 -17.21
CA PRO A 32 16.63 -1.58 -16.62
C PRO A 32 15.21 -1.22 -17.07
N ALA A 33 14.83 -1.49 -18.33
CA ALA A 33 13.48 -1.24 -18.81
C ALA A 33 12.40 -2.10 -18.10
N ARG A 34 12.82 -3.21 -17.47
CA ARG A 34 11.93 -4.10 -16.71
C ARG A 34 11.78 -3.70 -15.25
N ALA A 35 12.54 -2.70 -14.78
CA ALA A 35 12.42 -2.22 -13.41
C ALA A 35 11.05 -1.58 -13.17
N ILE A 36 10.56 -1.70 -11.93
CA ILE A 36 9.27 -1.16 -11.52
C ILE A 36 9.33 0.37 -11.55
N GLY A 37 8.31 1.01 -12.09
CA GLY A 37 8.35 2.42 -12.50
C GLY A 37 8.57 2.48 -14.00
N TYR A 38 9.81 2.31 -14.46
CA TYR A 38 10.16 2.38 -15.88
C TYR A 38 9.28 1.48 -16.77
N ARG A 39 9.05 0.23 -16.36
CA ARG A 39 8.21 -0.68 -17.13
C ARG A 39 6.78 -0.13 -17.32
N GLN A 40 6.14 0.30 -16.23
CA GLN A 40 4.77 0.83 -16.30
C GLN A 40 4.72 2.13 -17.12
N THR A 41 5.74 2.98 -16.98
CA THR A 41 5.85 4.21 -17.76
C THR A 41 5.99 3.92 -19.25
N LEU A 42 6.85 2.95 -19.63
CA LEU A 42 6.99 2.53 -21.02
C LEU A 42 5.70 1.90 -21.56
N ASP A 43 5.04 1.04 -20.78
CA ASP A 43 3.75 0.43 -21.13
C ASP A 43 2.69 1.52 -21.41
N TYR A 44 2.65 2.58 -20.59
CA TYR A 44 1.77 3.74 -20.79
C TYR A 44 2.15 4.56 -22.04
N LEU A 45 3.43 4.87 -22.23
CA LEU A 45 3.92 5.70 -23.33
C LEU A 45 3.78 5.03 -24.71
N TYR A 46 3.80 3.70 -24.77
CA TYR A 46 3.68 2.91 -26.00
C TYR A 46 2.28 2.32 -26.24
N ARG A 47 1.26 2.76 -25.49
CA ARG A 47 -0.13 2.31 -25.70
C ARG A 47 -0.63 2.66 -27.10
N SER A 48 -1.29 1.72 -27.78
CA SER A 48 -1.71 1.87 -29.18
C SER A 48 -2.79 2.93 -29.40
N GLU A 49 -3.68 3.12 -28.42
CA GLU A 49 -4.83 4.03 -28.50
C GLU A 49 -4.59 5.28 -27.62
N ALA A 50 -3.44 5.92 -27.79
CA ALA A 50 -3.12 7.12 -27.02
C ALA A 50 -4.02 8.28 -27.44
N LYS A 51 -4.65 8.91 -26.45
CA LYS A 51 -5.45 10.14 -26.60
C LYS A 51 -4.87 11.22 -25.70
N SER A 52 -4.98 12.47 -26.13
CA SER A 52 -4.69 13.66 -25.33
C SER A 52 -5.64 13.73 -24.13
N LYS A 53 -5.09 14.08 -22.95
CA LYS A 53 -5.83 14.17 -21.68
C LYS A 53 -6.60 12.90 -21.30
N ASP A 54 -6.01 11.74 -21.56
CA ASP A 54 -6.60 10.45 -21.22
C ASP A 54 -6.50 10.15 -19.71
N GLU A 55 -7.48 10.65 -18.95
CA GLU A 55 -7.61 10.42 -17.51
C GLU A 55 -7.67 8.95 -17.12
N GLU A 56 -8.39 8.14 -17.90
CA GLU A 56 -8.59 6.72 -17.59
C GLU A 56 -7.26 5.96 -17.74
N ALA A 57 -6.53 6.21 -18.82
CA ALA A 57 -5.21 5.61 -19.00
C ALA A 57 -4.21 6.09 -17.95
N LEU A 58 -4.21 7.38 -17.59
CA LEU A 58 -3.34 7.90 -16.53
C LEU A 58 -3.67 7.22 -15.19
N ASP A 59 -4.96 7.06 -14.90
CA ASP A 59 -5.38 6.46 -13.66
C ASP A 59 -4.98 5.00 -13.54
N GLN A 60 -5.14 4.26 -14.64
CA GLN A 60 -4.72 2.87 -14.73
C GLN A 60 -3.20 2.74 -14.59
N TYR A 61 -2.43 3.63 -15.22
CA TYR A 61 -0.97 3.66 -15.10
C TYR A 61 -0.51 3.86 -13.64
N ILE A 62 -1.09 4.83 -12.93
CA ILE A 62 -0.75 5.09 -11.52
C ILE A 62 -1.09 3.86 -10.66
N GLU A 63 -2.25 3.24 -10.90
CA GLU A 63 -2.66 2.03 -10.17
C GLU A 63 -1.73 0.84 -10.45
N ASP A 64 -1.33 0.64 -11.70
CA ASP A 64 -0.42 -0.44 -12.09
C ASP A 64 0.97 -0.24 -11.48
N PHE A 65 1.48 0.99 -11.48
CA PHE A 65 2.77 1.31 -10.88
C PHE A 65 2.77 1.09 -9.36
N THR A 66 1.75 1.59 -8.66
CA THR A 66 1.63 1.41 -7.21
C THR A 66 1.41 -0.07 -6.86
N THR A 67 0.56 -0.78 -7.60
CA THR A 67 0.33 -2.22 -7.43
C THR A 67 1.59 -3.05 -7.65
N ALA A 68 2.35 -2.79 -8.72
CA ALA A 68 3.61 -3.48 -8.98
C ALA A 68 4.60 -3.28 -7.82
N THR A 69 4.70 -2.06 -7.30
CA THR A 69 5.57 -1.72 -6.17
C THR A 69 5.14 -2.45 -4.89
N ARG A 70 3.83 -2.49 -4.56
CA ARG A 70 3.30 -3.23 -3.41
C ARG A 70 3.56 -4.73 -3.52
N ARG A 71 3.34 -5.32 -4.70
CA ARG A 71 3.61 -6.75 -4.96
C ARG A 71 5.09 -7.07 -4.76
N TYR A 72 5.97 -6.19 -5.20
CA TYR A 72 7.40 -6.36 -5.00
C TYR A 72 7.80 -6.29 -3.52
N ALA A 73 7.30 -5.30 -2.77
CA ALA A 73 7.53 -5.21 -1.32
C ALA A 73 7.02 -6.47 -0.58
N LYS A 74 5.84 -6.98 -0.94
CA LYS A 74 5.31 -8.25 -0.40
C LYS A 74 6.23 -9.43 -0.72
N LYS A 75 6.77 -9.51 -1.94
CA LYS A 75 7.70 -10.56 -2.36
C LYS A 75 9.02 -10.47 -1.59
N GLN A 76 9.57 -9.27 -1.40
CA GLN A 76 10.75 -9.03 -0.57
C GLN A 76 10.52 -9.51 0.86
N MET A 77 9.41 -9.12 1.47
CA MET A 77 9.05 -9.55 2.83
C MET A 77 8.92 -11.08 2.93
N SER A 78 8.31 -11.73 1.93
CA SER A 78 8.22 -13.19 1.89
C SER A 78 9.58 -13.89 1.74
N TRP A 79 10.56 -13.23 1.13
CA TRP A 79 11.90 -13.77 0.95
C TRP A 79 12.69 -13.65 2.26
N PHE A 80 12.74 -12.45 2.85
CA PHE A 80 13.44 -12.21 4.13
C PHE A 80 12.87 -13.03 5.29
N ARG A 81 11.54 -13.25 5.35
CA ARG A 81 10.93 -14.08 6.41
C ARG A 81 11.29 -15.56 6.36
N LYS A 82 11.78 -16.06 5.21
CA LYS A 82 12.17 -17.46 5.05
C LYS A 82 13.62 -17.72 5.44
N ASP A 83 14.40 -16.67 5.59
CA ASP A 83 15.82 -16.75 5.86
C ASP A 83 16.08 -16.22 7.27
N ASP A 84 16.41 -17.16 8.15
CA ASP A 84 16.64 -17.00 9.58
C ASP A 84 17.99 -16.34 9.93
N SER A 85 18.84 -16.10 8.93
CA SER A 85 20.02 -15.25 9.05
C SER A 85 19.68 -13.76 9.14
N PHE A 86 18.49 -13.36 8.69
CA PHE A 86 18.04 -11.97 8.79
C PHE A 86 17.35 -11.67 10.12
N MET A 87 17.59 -10.46 10.61
CA MET A 87 16.88 -9.89 11.75
C MET A 87 16.07 -8.67 11.31
N PHE A 88 14.81 -8.62 11.74
CA PHE A 88 13.93 -7.50 11.42
C PHE A 88 14.10 -6.38 12.44
N VAL A 89 14.54 -5.21 11.96
CA VAL A 89 14.64 -4.01 12.77
C VAL A 89 13.31 -3.24 12.68
N PRO A 90 12.62 -2.98 13.80
CA PRO A 90 11.41 -2.18 13.77
C PRO A 90 11.76 -0.73 13.43
N VAL A 91 11.18 -0.23 12.34
CA VAL A 91 11.25 1.19 11.99
C VAL A 91 9.92 1.81 12.38
N GLN A 92 9.96 2.76 13.32
CA GLN A 92 8.79 3.56 13.67
C GLN A 92 8.44 4.47 12.49
N VAL A 93 7.50 4.03 11.67
CA VAL A 93 6.83 4.90 10.71
C VAL A 93 5.78 5.65 11.51
N LEU A 94 6.06 6.91 11.85
CA LEU A 94 5.05 7.80 12.42
C LEU A 94 3.88 7.84 11.44
N ASP A 95 2.73 7.30 11.86
CA ASP A 95 1.49 7.40 11.12
C ASP A 95 0.96 8.81 11.40
N GLU A 96 1.20 9.75 10.47
CA GLU A 96 0.83 11.18 10.55
C GLU A 96 -0.69 11.41 10.61
N ARG A 97 -1.49 10.37 10.88
CA ARG A 97 -2.94 10.45 11.02
C ARG A 97 -3.39 10.94 12.39
N LYS A 98 -2.81 12.04 12.90
CA LYS A 98 -3.61 12.94 13.74
C LYS A 98 -4.47 13.77 12.81
N LYS A 99 -5.67 13.25 12.51
CA LYS A 99 -6.80 14.07 12.05
C LYS A 99 -7.07 15.15 13.10
N GLY A 100 -6.46 16.31 12.91
CA GLY A 100 -6.81 17.53 13.61
C GLY A 100 -6.71 18.65 12.60
N ASP A 101 -7.78 18.85 11.85
CA ASP A 101 -8.30 20.08 11.21
C ASP A 101 -7.37 21.13 10.56
N ASP A 102 -6.06 20.92 10.44
CA ASP A 102 -5.15 21.85 9.75
C ASP A 102 -4.56 21.18 8.50
N GLU A 103 -5.07 21.62 7.36
CA GLU A 103 -4.56 21.31 6.03
C GLU A 103 -3.20 21.97 5.88
N ASN A 104 -2.11 21.21 6.13
CA ASN A 104 -0.75 21.34 5.57
C ASN A 104 0.31 20.78 6.54
N GLU A 105 0.23 19.50 6.90
CA GLU A 105 1.36 18.83 7.54
C GLU A 105 2.13 18.04 6.48
N VAL A 106 2.98 18.75 5.73
CA VAL A 106 4.03 18.14 4.92
C VAL A 106 5.04 17.57 5.90
N GLU A 107 5.31 16.26 5.82
CA GLU A 107 6.39 15.56 6.52
C GLU A 107 7.61 16.47 6.67
N THR A 108 7.80 17.02 7.88
CA THR A 108 8.87 17.99 8.09
C THR A 108 10.20 17.25 7.97
N LYS A 109 11.23 17.92 7.43
CA LYS A 109 12.60 17.37 7.37
C LYS A 109 13.06 16.86 8.74
N GLU A 110 12.58 17.51 9.80
CA GLU A 110 12.80 17.17 11.20
C GLU A 110 12.21 15.81 11.60
N ALA A 111 10.94 15.54 11.25
CA ALA A 111 10.32 14.22 11.50
C ALA A 111 11.04 13.09 10.74
N THR A 112 11.47 13.35 9.51
CA THR A 112 12.26 12.38 8.74
C THR A 112 13.62 12.12 9.38
N MET A 113 14.35 13.17 9.78
CA MET A 113 15.62 13.03 10.50
C MET A 113 15.48 12.24 11.79
N LEU A 114 14.45 12.54 12.59
CA LEU A 114 14.19 11.86 13.86
C LEU A 114 13.96 10.35 13.66
N ARG A 115 13.22 9.95 12.61
CA ARG A 115 13.02 8.52 12.30
C ARG A 115 14.33 7.83 11.91
N VAL A 116 15.17 8.50 11.10
CA VAL A 116 16.47 7.97 10.68
C VAL A 116 17.39 7.81 11.89
N GLU A 117 17.43 8.81 12.77
CA GLU A 117 18.23 8.77 13.99
C GLU A 117 17.79 7.65 14.94
N LYS A 118 16.48 7.50 15.17
CA LYS A 118 15.94 6.38 15.97
C LYS A 118 16.32 5.01 15.38
N ALA A 119 16.16 4.83 14.08
CA ALA A 119 16.53 3.58 13.41
C ALA A 119 18.03 3.29 13.52
N ALA A 120 18.88 4.32 13.36
CA ALA A 120 20.33 4.20 13.54
C ALA A 120 20.71 3.85 14.98
N GLY A 121 20.01 4.42 15.96
CA GLY A 121 20.16 4.06 17.38
C GLY A 121 19.89 2.58 17.64
N ILE A 122 18.76 2.06 17.13
CA ILE A 122 18.41 0.64 17.27
C ILE A 122 19.48 -0.25 16.62
N ILE A 123 19.96 0.09 15.42
CA ILE A 123 21.02 -0.68 14.75
C ILE A 123 22.30 -0.68 15.59
N THR A 124 22.67 0.45 16.17
CA THR A 124 23.87 0.58 17.00
C THR A 124 23.75 -0.28 18.25
N GLU A 125 22.59 -0.28 18.91
CA GLU A 125 22.29 -1.13 20.07
C GLU A 125 22.36 -2.62 19.72
N MET A 126 21.82 -3.01 18.55
CA MET A 126 21.89 -4.38 18.05
C MET A 126 23.31 -4.87 17.79
N CYS A 127 24.23 -3.98 17.42
CA CYS A 127 25.64 -4.35 17.25
C CYS A 127 26.35 -4.62 18.58
N LEU A 128 25.78 -4.19 19.72
CA LEU A 128 26.35 -4.36 21.06
C LEU A 128 25.75 -5.55 21.81
N LEU A 129 24.57 -6.02 21.41
CA LEU A 129 23.83 -7.11 22.04
C LEU A 129 23.99 -8.42 21.27
N SER A 130 23.94 -9.54 21.98
CA SER A 130 23.75 -10.84 21.32
C SER A 130 22.33 -10.95 20.76
N ARG A 131 22.14 -11.83 19.76
CA ARG A 131 20.83 -12.08 19.13
C ARG A 131 19.75 -12.42 20.16
N GLU A 132 20.07 -13.29 21.13
CA GLU A 132 19.13 -13.75 22.15
C GLU A 132 18.68 -12.62 23.08
N GLU A 133 19.61 -11.75 23.46
CA GLU A 133 19.33 -10.59 24.33
C GLU A 133 18.43 -9.57 23.62
N TYR A 134 18.69 -9.31 22.33
CA TYR A 134 17.88 -8.41 21.53
C TYR A 134 16.46 -8.94 21.33
N GLU A 135 16.29 -10.22 20.97
CA GLU A 135 14.96 -10.82 20.81
C GLU A 135 14.13 -10.73 22.10
N LYS A 136 14.78 -10.92 23.27
CA LYS A 136 14.14 -10.76 24.58
C LYS A 136 13.72 -9.30 24.85
N GLN A 137 14.58 -8.33 24.53
CA GLN A 137 14.28 -6.91 24.71
C GLN A 137 13.15 -6.44 23.78
N LEU A 138 13.13 -6.93 22.54
CA LEU A 138 12.06 -6.66 21.59
C LEU A 138 10.72 -7.23 22.08
N LEU A 139 10.72 -8.45 22.61
CA LEU A 139 9.52 -9.09 23.16
C LEU A 139 8.95 -8.26 24.33
N MET A 140 9.80 -7.83 25.26
CA MET A 140 9.41 -6.99 26.41
C MET A 140 8.84 -5.63 25.97
N THR A 141 9.41 -5.02 24.93
CA THR A 141 8.94 -3.73 24.40
C THR A 141 7.57 -3.87 23.73
N LEU A 142 7.37 -4.94 22.94
CA LEU A 142 6.08 -5.24 22.31
C LEU A 142 5.00 -5.62 23.33
N GLU A 143 5.37 -6.18 24.48
CA GLU A 143 4.44 -6.44 25.59
C GLU A 143 4.08 -5.16 26.36
N GLY A 144 5.04 -4.26 26.60
CA GLY A 144 4.79 -2.95 27.21
C GLY A 144 3.90 -2.02 26.37
N GLU A 145 4.01 -2.07 25.03
CA GLU A 145 3.12 -1.32 24.13
C GLU A 145 1.66 -1.81 24.15
N LYS A 146 1.43 -3.10 24.46
CA LYS A 146 0.07 -3.68 24.57
C LYS A 146 -0.65 -3.21 25.83
N GLU A 147 0.06 -2.96 26.93
CA GLU A 147 -0.56 -2.42 28.15
C GLU A 147 -0.90 -0.93 28.02
N GLY A 148 -0.20 -0.19 27.16
CA GLY A 148 -0.43 1.24 26.89
C GLY A 148 -1.61 1.58 25.96
N THR A 149 -2.26 0.61 25.32
CA THR A 149 -3.40 0.85 24.40
C THR A 149 -4.78 0.55 25.01
N THR A 150 -4.86 0.17 26.28
CA THR A 150 -6.13 -0.01 27.01
C THR A 150 -6.48 1.22 27.83
N THR A 151 -7.10 2.23 27.21
CA THR A 151 -7.88 3.22 27.96
C THR A 151 -9.17 3.61 27.23
N THR A 152 -10.27 3.28 27.91
CA THR A 152 -11.58 3.95 27.88
C THR A 152 -12.46 3.77 26.65
N THR A 153 -13.26 2.71 26.66
CA THR A 153 -14.68 2.84 26.28
C THR A 153 -15.52 2.32 27.43
N THR A 154 -15.77 3.21 28.39
CA THR A 154 -16.82 3.05 29.39
C THR A 154 -18.15 3.02 28.66
N THR A 155 -18.68 1.82 28.40
CA THR A 155 -20.06 1.66 27.95
C THR A 155 -20.97 1.94 29.14
N THR A 156 -21.43 3.19 29.23
CA THR A 156 -22.59 3.56 30.03
C THR A 156 -23.80 2.74 29.58
N ASN A 157 -24.27 1.85 30.45
CA ASN A 157 -25.59 1.24 30.34
C ASN A 157 -26.65 2.34 30.46
N LYS A 158 -27.16 2.80 29.32
CA LYS A 158 -28.49 3.43 29.25
C LYS A 158 -29.48 2.37 28.79
N THR A 159 -30.27 1.91 29.75
CA THR A 159 -31.60 1.35 29.52
C THR A 159 -32.37 2.25 28.55
N ASN A 160 -32.76 1.70 27.41
CA ASN A 160 -33.94 2.17 26.70
C ASN A 160 -34.65 0.97 26.09
N ASP A 161 -35.69 0.59 26.81
CA ASP A 161 -36.80 -0.21 26.35
C ASP A 161 -37.41 0.43 25.09
N LYS A 162 -37.53 -0.37 24.01
CA LYS A 162 -38.52 -0.23 22.94
C LYS A 162 -38.43 -1.41 21.98
N GLN A 163 -39.27 -2.40 22.27
CA GLN A 163 -40.03 -3.25 21.35
C GLN A 163 -39.66 -3.18 19.85
N LYS A 164 -39.04 -4.24 19.33
CA LYS A 164 -39.32 -4.79 17.98
C LYS A 164 -39.10 -6.31 18.01
N GLY A 165 -40.19 -7.03 18.28
CA GLY A 165 -40.26 -8.48 18.22
C GLY A 165 -40.33 -9.01 16.78
N ALA A 166 -39.95 -10.28 16.64
CA ALA A 166 -40.29 -11.19 15.53
C ALA A 166 -39.51 -11.12 14.19
N VAL A 167 -38.17 -11.04 14.17
CA VAL A 167 -37.35 -11.51 13.01
C VAL A 167 -35.99 -12.16 13.41
N LYS A 168 -35.54 -12.04 14.67
CA LYS A 168 -34.15 -12.39 15.06
C LYS A 168 -33.88 -13.89 15.31
N THR A 169 -34.90 -14.72 15.53
CA THR A 169 -34.74 -16.15 15.88
C THR A 169 -34.32 -17.01 14.68
N SER A 170 -34.87 -16.73 13.50
CA SER A 170 -34.65 -17.52 12.27
C SER A 170 -33.19 -17.49 11.76
N LYS A 171 -32.50 -16.34 11.85
CA LYS A 171 -31.12 -16.23 11.36
C LYS A 171 -30.12 -17.03 12.18
N LYS A 172 -30.35 -17.14 13.50
CA LYS A 172 -29.44 -17.85 14.41
C LYS A 172 -29.57 -19.37 14.20
N GLU A 173 -30.79 -19.88 14.05
CA GLU A 173 -31.05 -21.28 13.73
C GLU A 173 -30.52 -21.70 12.35
N GLN A 174 -30.68 -20.85 11.33
CA GLN A 174 -30.12 -21.09 10.00
C GLN A 174 -28.59 -21.16 10.00
N GLN A 175 -27.94 -20.35 10.85
CA GLN A 175 -26.49 -20.35 10.98
C GLN A 175 -25.98 -21.65 11.65
N THR A 176 -26.64 -22.09 12.72
CA THR A 176 -26.31 -23.36 13.39
C THR A 176 -26.50 -24.57 12.47
N GLN A 177 -27.56 -24.59 11.66
CA GLN A 177 -27.80 -25.66 10.68
C GLN A 177 -26.74 -25.68 9.57
N ARG A 178 -26.30 -24.50 9.12
CA ARG A 178 -25.24 -24.36 8.11
C ARG A 178 -23.89 -24.84 8.66
N GLU A 179 -23.56 -24.52 9.91
CA GLU A 179 -22.34 -24.98 10.58
C GLU A 179 -22.32 -26.50 10.75
N ALA A 180 -23.45 -27.11 11.17
CA ALA A 180 -23.59 -28.56 11.29
C ALA A 180 -23.44 -29.27 9.93
N TYR A 181 -23.96 -28.69 8.85
CA TYR A 181 -23.77 -29.21 7.49
C TYR A 181 -22.29 -29.13 7.03
N ILE A 182 -21.60 -28.01 7.29
CA ILE A 182 -20.20 -27.84 6.91
C ILE A 182 -19.30 -28.89 7.59
N GLN A 183 -19.56 -29.22 8.85
CA GLN A 183 -18.80 -30.25 9.59
C GLN A 183 -18.93 -31.67 9.02
N GLN A 184 -20.00 -31.95 8.26
CA GLN A 184 -20.22 -33.25 7.61
C GLN A 184 -19.52 -33.38 6.23
N LEU A 185 -18.98 -32.29 5.70
CA LEU A 185 -18.30 -32.28 4.40
C LEU A 185 -16.87 -32.87 4.48
N PRO A 186 -16.29 -33.36 3.37
CA PRO A 186 -14.89 -33.76 3.33
C PRO A 186 -13.93 -32.58 3.59
N LEU A 187 -12.76 -32.87 4.16
CA LEU A 187 -11.79 -31.86 4.63
C LEU A 187 -11.44 -30.80 3.58
N SER A 188 -11.27 -31.19 2.31
CA SER A 188 -10.98 -30.25 1.22
C SER A 188 -12.09 -29.23 0.99
N ALA A 189 -13.36 -29.65 1.11
CA ALA A 189 -14.52 -28.78 0.99
C ALA A 189 -14.67 -27.87 2.23
N GLN A 190 -14.41 -28.39 3.43
CA GLN A 190 -14.36 -27.59 4.66
C GLN A 190 -13.31 -26.48 4.56
N THR A 191 -12.08 -26.82 4.13
CA THR A 191 -10.99 -25.84 3.94
C THR A 191 -11.33 -24.80 2.88
N LYS A 192 -11.96 -25.21 1.77
CA LYS A 192 -12.42 -24.27 0.74
C LYS A 192 -13.45 -23.28 1.29
N ILE A 193 -14.46 -23.75 2.03
CA ILE A 193 -15.50 -22.92 2.63
C ILE A 193 -14.89 -21.99 3.69
N ALA A 194 -14.00 -22.49 4.54
CA ALA A 194 -13.29 -21.69 5.53
C ALA A 194 -12.44 -20.59 4.86
N ASN A 195 -11.73 -20.91 3.78
CA ASN A 195 -10.96 -19.93 3.00
C ASN A 195 -11.87 -18.88 2.33
N GLU A 196 -13.03 -19.29 1.80
CA GLU A 196 -14.01 -18.37 1.22
C GLU A 196 -14.66 -17.45 2.27
N GLU A 197 -14.98 -17.97 3.45
CA GLU A 197 -15.52 -17.18 4.57
C GLU A 197 -14.48 -16.24 5.17
N GLN A 198 -13.25 -16.72 5.33
CA GLN A 198 -12.11 -15.89 5.69
C GLN A 198 -11.90 -14.78 4.66
N GLY A 199 -11.95 -15.11 3.35
CA GLY A 199 -11.84 -14.15 2.25
C GLY A 199 -12.92 -13.06 2.26
N LYS A 200 -14.14 -13.37 2.71
CA LYS A 200 -15.23 -12.38 2.88
C LYS A 200 -14.97 -11.41 4.03
N GLN A 201 -14.26 -11.85 5.07
CA GLN A 201 -13.87 -11.02 6.22
C GLN A 201 -12.51 -10.35 6.04
N MET A 202 -11.77 -10.66 4.96
CA MET A 202 -10.50 -10.01 4.67
C MET A 202 -10.74 -8.54 4.33
N LYS A 203 -10.05 -7.66 5.06
CA LYS A 203 -9.92 -6.26 4.69
C LYS A 203 -9.15 -6.19 3.37
N PHE A 204 -9.87 -6.03 2.25
CA PHE A 204 -9.22 -5.73 0.98
C PHE A 204 -8.54 -4.37 1.08
N TYR A 205 -7.26 -4.34 0.74
CA TYR A 205 -6.55 -3.08 0.58
C TYR A 205 -7.24 -2.29 -0.52
N LYS A 206 -7.72 -1.08 -0.19
CA LYS A 206 -8.21 -0.13 -1.19
C LYS A 206 -7.05 0.78 -1.54
N PRO A 207 -6.63 0.86 -2.82
CA PRO A 207 -5.64 1.84 -3.22
C PRO A 207 -6.18 3.23 -2.87
N GLN A 208 -5.34 4.04 -2.24
CA GLN A 208 -5.65 5.42 -1.88
C GLN A 208 -4.69 6.32 -2.62
N ARG A 209 -5.24 7.36 -3.25
CA ARG A 209 -4.45 8.46 -3.79
C ARG A 209 -4.33 9.55 -2.75
N TYR A 210 -3.11 9.97 -2.48
CA TYR A 210 -2.84 10.93 -1.40
C TYR A 210 -2.66 12.34 -1.97
N ILE A 211 -1.85 12.48 -3.00
CA ILE A 211 -1.42 13.74 -3.62
C ILE A 211 -2.05 13.89 -5.00
N ILE A 212 -2.01 12.85 -5.84
CA ILE A 212 -2.48 12.92 -7.24
C ILE A 212 -3.98 12.59 -7.30
N GLN A 213 -4.81 13.55 -6.89
CA GLN A 213 -6.27 13.42 -6.90
C GLN A 213 -6.86 14.14 -8.12
N LYS A 214 -7.98 13.64 -8.67
CA LYS A 214 -8.61 14.26 -9.84
C LYS A 214 -9.01 15.70 -9.55
N GLY A 215 -8.65 16.60 -10.47
CA GLY A 215 -8.95 18.03 -10.36
C GLY A 215 -8.00 18.83 -9.47
N THR A 216 -6.93 18.22 -8.92
CA THR A 216 -5.85 18.98 -8.28
C THR A 216 -4.84 19.45 -9.32
N LYS A 217 -4.08 20.49 -8.98
CA LYS A 217 -3.01 21.01 -9.85
C LYS A 217 -1.94 19.94 -10.13
N GLU A 218 -1.61 19.13 -9.14
CA GLU A 218 -0.65 18.03 -9.25
C GLU A 218 -1.08 17.00 -10.31
N TYR A 219 -2.39 16.72 -10.39
CA TYR A 219 -2.94 15.83 -11.40
C TYR A 219 -2.86 16.45 -12.79
N GLU A 220 -3.19 17.74 -12.92
CA GLU A 220 -3.09 18.47 -14.19
C GLU A 220 -1.64 18.58 -14.69
N ASP A 221 -0.69 18.84 -13.78
CA ASP A 221 0.73 18.94 -14.10
C ASP A 221 1.27 17.59 -14.62
N ILE A 222 0.90 16.48 -13.98
CA ILE A 222 1.25 15.13 -14.46
C ILE A 222 0.56 14.84 -15.79
N MET A 223 -0.72 15.20 -15.94
CA MET A 223 -1.45 15.00 -17.19
C MET A 223 -0.73 15.69 -18.36
N LEU A 224 -0.30 16.93 -18.15
CA LEU A 224 0.46 17.68 -19.13
C LEU A 224 1.82 17.01 -19.43
N GLU A 225 2.53 16.54 -18.40
CA GLU A 225 3.81 15.85 -18.56
C GLU A 225 3.65 14.57 -19.39
N VAL A 226 2.66 13.73 -19.07
CA VAL A 226 2.45 12.45 -19.76
C VAL A 226 2.01 12.64 -21.20
N ASP A 227 1.21 13.66 -21.50
CA ASP A 227 0.81 13.99 -22.87
C ASP A 227 2.02 14.44 -23.69
N GLN A 228 2.84 15.36 -23.15
CA GLN A 228 4.07 15.82 -23.81
C GLN A 228 5.04 14.66 -24.07
N CYS A 229 5.19 13.76 -23.11
CA CYS A 229 6.06 12.59 -23.24
C CYS A 229 5.50 11.58 -24.25
N THR A 230 4.19 11.35 -24.26
CA THR A 230 3.52 10.46 -25.22
C THR A 230 3.69 11.00 -26.65
N LYS A 231 3.49 12.32 -26.86
CA LYS A 231 3.76 12.99 -28.16
C LYS A 231 5.18 12.73 -28.63
N ARG A 232 6.17 12.94 -27.74
CA ARG A 232 7.59 12.76 -28.05
C ARG A 232 7.97 11.32 -28.41
N ILE A 233 7.36 10.33 -27.75
CA ILE A 233 7.66 8.91 -28.00
C ILE A 233 6.96 8.38 -29.24
N GLN A 234 5.69 8.74 -29.45
CA GLN A 234 4.88 8.23 -30.55
C GLN A 234 4.96 9.08 -31.83
N GLY A 235 5.53 10.28 -31.76
CA GLY A 235 5.64 11.19 -32.92
C GLY A 235 4.29 11.77 -33.36
N LEU A 236 3.41 12.04 -32.39
CA LEU A 236 2.04 12.51 -32.63
C LEU A 236 1.95 14.04 -32.76
N ASN A 237 0.89 14.52 -33.41
CA ASN A 237 0.56 15.94 -33.53
C ASN A 237 0.00 16.52 -32.22
N ASP A 238 -0.29 17.83 -32.20
CA ASP A 238 -0.69 18.50 -30.96
C ASP A 238 -2.05 18.07 -30.39
N ASP A 239 -2.96 17.61 -31.26
CA ASP A 239 -4.33 17.16 -30.93
C ASP A 239 -4.51 15.67 -31.25
N PHE A 240 -3.75 14.80 -30.58
CA PHE A 240 -3.84 13.34 -30.73
C PHE A 240 -4.87 12.69 -29.80
#